data_AF-A0A2P4P9S9-F1
#
_entry.id   AF-A0A2P4P9S9-F1
#
_cell.length_a   1.000
_cell.length_b   1.000
_cell.length_c   1.000
_cell.angle_alpha   90.00
_cell.angle_beta   90.00
_cell.angle_gamma   90.00
#
_symmetry.space_group_name_H-M   'P 1'
#
loop_
_entity.id
_entity.type
_entity.pdbx_description
1 polymer ?
#
loop_
_entity_poly.entity_id
_entity_poly.type
_entity_poly.pdbx_seq_one_letter_code
_entity_poly.pdbx_strand_id
1 'polypeptide(L)' 'MLLLKHDGTFITNADEIWKECVKEMIEFCKENELLQLWVYLWREWYSKEKWNLWARAANKNISHIKTTMIVTLATY' A
#
# COMPACT_ATOMS: atom_id res chain seq x y z
N MET A 1 -1.29 -9.87 5.35
CA MET A 1 -0.78 -9.63 3.99
C MET A 1 0.67 -10.04 4.04
N LEU A 2 1.06 -11.02 3.23
CA LEU A 2 2.45 -11.44 3.12
C LEU A 2 2.96 -10.85 1.80
N LEU A 3 4.01 -10.04 1.86
CA LEU A 3 4.70 -9.62 0.63
C LEU A 3 5.75 -10.67 0.30
N LEU A 4 5.62 -11.28 -0.87
CA LEU A 4 6.62 -12.20 -1.40
C LEU A 4 7.78 -11.37 -1.96
N LYS A 5 8.98 -11.58 -1.43
CA LYS A 5 10.21 -11.03 -2.00
C LYS A 5 10.66 -11.90 -3.17
N HIS A 6 11.48 -11.32 -4.05
CA HIS A 6 12.07 -12.04 -5.20
C HIS A 6 12.94 -13.25 -4.82
N ASP A 7 13.39 -13.33 -3.56
CA ASP A 7 14.16 -14.45 -3.00
C ASP A 7 13.28 -15.61 -2.48
N GLY A 8 11.96 -15.51 -2.64
CA GLY A 8 11.00 -16.51 -2.18
C GLY A 8 10.63 -16.40 -0.70
N THR A 9 11.16 -15.41 0.02
CA THR A 9 10.82 -15.17 1.43
C THR A 9 9.59 -14.27 1.57
N PHE A 10 8.89 -14.41 2.70
CA PHE A 10 7.74 -13.57 3.01
C PHE A 10 8.10 -12.52 4.07
N ILE A 11 7.79 -11.26 3.79
CA ILE A 11 7.84 -10.22 4.82
C ILE A 11 6.63 -10.40 5.74
N THR A 12 6.90 -10.52 7.03
CA THR A 12 5.87 -10.67 8.08
C THR A 12 5.79 -9.45 9.01
N ASN A 13 6.81 -8.58 8.99
CA ASN A 13 6.83 -7.35 9.78
C ASN A 13 5.96 -6.27 9.12
N ALA A 14 4.97 -5.74 9.86
CA ALA A 14 4.03 -4.74 9.40
C ALA A 14 4.70 -3.42 8.93
N ASP A 15 5.78 -3.00 9.59
CA ASP A 15 6.51 -1.79 9.23
C ASP A 15 7.33 -1.97 7.97
N GLU A 16 7.93 -3.14 7.79
CA GLU A 16 8.67 -3.48 6.57
C GLU A 16 7.72 -3.60 5.38
N ILE A 17 6.56 -4.26 5.57
CA ILE A 17 5.50 -4.33 4.55
C ILE A 17 5.05 -2.92 4.13
N TRP A 18 4.82 -2.04 5.11
CA TRP A 18 4.43 -0.66 4.82
C TRP A 18 5.50 0.08 4.01
N LYS A 19 6.78 -0.01 4.42
CA LYS A 19 7.89 0.66 3.72
C LYS A 19 8.03 0.19 2.28
N GLU A 20 7.95 -1.12 2.04
CA GLU A 20 8.04 -1.68 0.69
C GLU A 20 6.86 -1.21 -0.18
N CYS A 21 5.62 -1.26 0.33
CA CYS A 21 4.45 -0.78 -0.42
C CYS A 21 4.51 0.74 -0.71
N VAL A 22 4.99 1.55 0.25
CA VAL A 22 5.20 2.99 0.06
C VAL A 22 6.22 3.22 -1.05
N LYS A 23 7.35 2.52 -0.98
CA LYS A 23 8.48 2.64 -1.91
C LYS A 23 8.06 2.28 -3.33
N GLU A 24 7.42 1.13 -3.51
CA GLU A 24 6.93 0.67 -4.81
C GLU A 24 5.97 1.69 -5.44
N MET A 25 5.03 2.21 -4.66
CA MET A 25 4.02 3.16 -5.18
C MET A 25 4.62 4.53 -5.54
N ILE A 26 5.56 5.06 -4.75
CA ILE A 26 6.23 6.33 -5.11
C ILE A 26 7.16 6.16 -6.31
N GLU A 27 7.83 5.02 -6.45
CA GLU A 27 8.65 4.70 -7.62
C GLU A 27 7.77 4.63 -8.87
N PHE A 28 6.67 3.87 -8.83
CA PHE A 28 5.67 3.83 -9.90
C PHE A 28 5.15 5.23 -10.28
N CYS A 29 4.78 6.06 -9.28
CA CYS A 29 4.27 7.40 -9.55
C CYS A 29 5.33 8.32 -10.15
N LYS A 30 6.61 8.17 -9.78
CA LYS A 30 7.71 8.95 -10.36
C LYS A 30 7.97 8.56 -11.81
N GLU A 31 8.01 7.27 -12.09
CA GLU A 31 8.29 6.72 -13.43
C GLU A 31 7.19 7.08 -14.45
N ASN A 32 5.95 7.28 -13.99
CA ASN A 32 4.79 7.59 -14.83
C ASN A 32 4.36 9.08 -14.76
N GLU A 33 5.17 9.96 -14.17
CA GLU A 33 4.85 11.40 -14.00
C GLU A 33 3.55 11.68 -13.20
N LEU A 34 3.14 10.76 -12.33
CA LEU A 34 1.92 10.79 -11.51
C LEU A 34 2.17 11.37 -10.10
N LEU A 35 3.08 12.32 -9.93
CA LEU A 35 3.43 12.87 -8.60
C LEU A 35 2.23 13.52 -7.88
N GLN A 36 1.31 14.14 -8.63
CA GLN A 36 0.06 14.68 -8.09
C GLN A 36 -0.82 13.58 -7.48
N LEU A 37 -0.92 12.44 -8.18
CA LEU A 37 -1.64 11.26 -7.68
C LEU A 37 -0.97 10.72 -6.42
N TRP A 38 0.37 10.67 -6.37
CA TRP A 38 1.08 10.26 -5.15
C TRP A 38 0.73 11.12 -3.93
N VAL A 39 0.65 12.44 -4.08
CA VAL A 39 0.29 13.33 -2.96
C VAL A 39 -1.08 12.95 -2.38
N TYR A 40 -2.05 12.68 -3.26
CA TYR A 40 -3.37 12.20 -2.85
C TYR A 40 -3.29 10.81 -2.21
N LEU A 41 -2.58 9.87 -2.83
CA LEU A 41 -2.40 8.52 -2.31
C LEU A 41 -1.76 8.52 -0.91
N TRP A 42 -0.76 9.36 -0.70
CA TRP A 42 -0.11 9.54 0.59
C TRP A 42 -1.07 10.05 1.65
N ARG A 43 -1.80 11.12 1.34
CA ARG A 43 -2.72 11.78 2.28
C ARG A 43 -3.85 10.85 2.70
N GLU A 44 -4.39 10.06 1.78
CA GLU A 44 -5.56 9.23 2.05
C GLU A 44 -5.21 7.80 2.48
N TRP A 45 -4.06 7.27 2.08
CA TRP A 45 -3.78 5.84 2.25
C TRP A 45 -2.40 5.50 2.81
N TYR A 46 -1.33 6.09 2.29
CA TYR A 46 0.03 5.62 2.61
C TYR A 46 0.67 6.29 3.82
N SER A 47 0.13 7.43 4.30
CA SER A 47 0.54 8.00 5.57
C SER A 47 0.29 7.00 6.72
N LYS A 48 1.17 6.98 7.73
CA LYS A 48 1.13 5.94 8.77
C LYS A 48 -0.19 5.90 9.52
N GLU A 49 -0.75 7.08 9.80
CA GLU A 49 -2.05 7.24 10.46
C GLU A 49 -3.18 6.59 9.65
N LYS A 50 -3.21 6.81 8.33
CA LYS A 50 -4.23 6.25 7.44
C LYS A 50 -4.01 4.78 7.18
N TRP A 51 -2.77 4.36 6.94
CA TRP A 51 -2.39 2.98 6.69
C TRP A 51 -2.95 2.03 7.75
N ASN A 52 -2.87 2.42 9.03
CA ASN A 52 -3.38 1.62 10.14
C ASN A 52 -4.90 1.38 10.12
N LEU A 53 -5.66 2.21 9.38
CA LEU A 53 -7.12 2.13 9.30
C LEU A 53 -7.61 1.12 8.25
N TRP A 54 -6.81 0.85 7.22
CA TRP A 54 -7.25 0.04 6.07
C TRP A 54 -6.29 -1.09 5.70
N ALA A 55 -5.00 -1.00 6.06
CA ALA A 55 -4.04 -2.02 5.74
C ALA A 55 -4.09 -3.14 6.78
N ARG A 56 -4.49 -4.32 6.35
CA ARG A 56 -4.53 -5.51 7.22
C ARG A 56 -3.16 -5.91 7.78
N ALA A 57 -2.07 -5.55 7.08
CA ALA A 57 -0.72 -5.71 7.59
C ALA A 57 -0.51 -4.95 8.92
N ALA A 58 -1.15 -3.80 9.09
CA ALA A 58 -1.10 -3.00 10.30
C ALA A 58 -2.17 -3.37 11.34
N ASN A 59 -3.29 -3.94 10.90
CA ASN A 59 -4.38 -4.31 11.80
C ASN A 59 -5.05 -5.64 11.39
N LYS A 60 -4.89 -6.66 12.25
CA LYS A 60 -5.42 -8.02 12.03
C LYS A 60 -6.94 -8.10 11.97
N ASN A 61 -7.65 -7.10 12.52
CA ASN A 61 -9.12 -7.04 12.55
C ASN A 61 -9.72 -6.59 11.21
N ILE A 62 -8.90 -6.11 10.26
CA ILE A 62 -9.35 -5.75 8.93
C ILE A 62 -9.64 -7.03 8.13
N SER A 63 -10.82 -7.09 7.51
CA SER A 63 -11.24 -8.25 6.72
C SER A 63 -10.38 -8.45 5.47
N HIS A 64 -10.13 -9.71 5.11
CA HIS A 64 -9.44 -10.13 3.88
C HIS A 64 -10.13 -9.62 2.58
N ILE A 65 -11.43 -9.32 2.63
CA ILE A 65 -12.23 -8.95 1.45
C ILE A 65 -12.13 -7.44 1.15
N LYS A 66 -11.71 -6.62 2.13
CA LYS A 66 -11.65 -5.15 2.00
C LYS A 66 -10.32 -4.59 1.48
N THR A 67 -9.36 -5.43 1.13
CA THR A 67 -8.01 -5.00 0.73
C THR A 67 -7.87 -4.59 -0.74
N THR A 68 -8.92 -4.69 -1.56
CA THR A 68 -8.87 -4.30 -2.98
C THR A 68 -9.15 -2.80 -3.15
N MET A 69 -8.17 -1.97 -2.80
CA MET A 69 -8.24 -0.50 -2.90
C MET A 69 -8.06 0.07 -4.31
N ILE A 70 -7.57 -0.72 -5.28
CA ILE A 70 -7.17 -0.19 -6.61
C ILE A 70 -8.27 -0.30 -7.68
N VAL A 71 -9.32 -1.11 -7.50
CA VAL A 71 -10.31 -1.36 -8.57
C VAL A 71 -11.31 -0.21 -8.78
N THR A 72 -11.53 0.68 -7.82
CA THR A 72 -12.62 1.68 -7.91
C THR A 72 -12.20 3.05 -8.48
N LEU A 73 -10.90 3.33 -8.63
CA LEU A 73 -10.42 4.63 -9.18
C LEU A 73 -10.10 4.59 -10.68
N ALA A 74 -10.07 3.42 -11.30
CA ALA A 74 -9.81 3.24 -12.73
C ALA A 74 -11.08 3.00 -13.57
N THR A 75 -12.28 3.30 -13.03
CA THR A 75 -13.57 3.07 -13.70
C THR A 75 -14.40 4.34 -13.93
N TYR A 76 -13.76 5.52 -13.94
CA TYR A 76 -14.38 6.76 -14.40
C TYR A 76 -13.52 7.44 -15.46
#